data_AF-A0A9E3BLX5-F1
#
_entry.id   AF-A0A9E3BLX5-F1
#
_cell.length_a   1.000
_cell.length_b   1.000
_cell.length_c   1.000
_cell.angle_alpha   90.00
_cell.angle_beta   90.00
_cell.angle_gamma   90.00
#
_symmetry.space_group_name_H-M   'P 1'
#
loop_
_entity.id
_entity.type
_entity.pdbx_description
1 polymer ?
#
loop_
_entity_poly.entity_id
_entity_poly.type
_entity_poly.pdbx_seq_one_letter_code
_entity_poly.pdbx_strand_id
1 'polypeptide(L)'
;MLNPDLTQEGATHAIAVALSELDNGEPLCFSAHGNNKMIGDDHWQWTYEDITRLLTEHTNGYSGPILIHACATEIVNFSAHLAVKLEKELERMLAFRGTCVYGYNRSVPIDTRFPRPDLLDRQVDLQVTCVTR
;
A
#
# COMPACT_ATOMS: atom_id res chain seq x y z
N MET A 1 -6.90 -4.98 9.83
CA MET A 1 -7.57 -5.86 8.84
C MET A 1 -9.03 -5.40 8.77
N LEU A 2 -9.53 -5.10 7.58
CA LEU A 2 -10.91 -4.64 7.39
C LEU A 2 -11.87 -5.83 7.50
N ASN A 3 -13.14 -5.57 7.84
CA ASN A 3 -14.16 -6.61 7.87
C ASN A 3 -14.46 -7.09 6.42
N PRO A 4 -14.36 -8.39 6.10
CA PRO A 4 -14.59 -8.92 4.75
C PRO A 4 -16.03 -8.69 4.25
N ASP A 5 -17.01 -8.59 5.16
CA ASP A 5 -18.42 -8.39 4.82
C ASP A 5 -18.78 -6.94 4.45
N LEU A 6 -17.79 -6.03 4.41
CA LEU A 6 -18.03 -4.65 4.01
C LEU A 6 -18.38 -4.55 2.53
N THR A 7 -19.25 -3.59 2.20
CA THR A 7 -19.41 -3.12 0.82
C THR A 7 -18.17 -2.36 0.38
N GLN A 8 -18.00 -2.13 -0.93
CA GLN A 8 -16.97 -1.23 -1.47
C GLN A 8 -16.94 0.12 -0.75
N GLU A 9 -18.11 0.73 -0.52
CA GLU A 9 -18.23 2.00 0.18
C GLU A 9 -17.80 1.89 1.65
N GLY A 10 -18.27 0.85 2.36
CA GLY A 10 -17.90 0.63 3.76
C GLY A 10 -16.40 0.39 3.95
N ALA A 11 -15.79 -0.42 3.07
CA ALA A 11 -14.36 -0.67 3.08
C ALA A 11 -13.57 0.62 2.78
N THR A 12 -14.04 1.41 1.80
CA THR A 12 -13.39 2.67 1.39
C THR A 12 -13.49 3.72 2.50
N HIS A 13 -14.60 3.77 3.23
CA HIS A 13 -14.74 4.62 4.40
C HIS A 13 -13.80 4.19 5.53
N ALA A 14 -13.75 2.89 5.83
CA ALA A 14 -12.93 2.37 6.92
C ALA A 14 -11.42 2.61 6.68
N ILE A 15 -10.94 2.45 5.45
CA ILE A 15 -9.54 2.75 5.10
C ILE A 15 -9.25 4.25 5.16
N ALA A 16 -10.18 5.11 4.71
CA ALA A 16 -10.04 6.57 4.81
C ALA A 16 -9.92 7.04 6.27
N VAL A 17 -10.73 6.47 7.17
CA VAL A 17 -10.63 6.74 8.62
C VAL A 17 -9.27 6.31 9.15
N ALA A 18 -8.85 5.06 8.88
CA ALA A 18 -7.57 4.55 9.36
C ALA A 18 -6.36 5.36 8.84
N LEU A 19 -6.41 5.81 7.58
CA LEU A 19 -5.35 6.66 7.01
C LEU A 19 -5.32 8.05 7.66
N SER A 20 -6.48 8.60 8.03
CA SER A 20 -6.55 9.92 8.69
C SER A 20 -5.99 9.92 10.12
N GLU A 21 -5.83 8.74 10.72
CA GLU A 21 -5.25 8.55 12.05
C GLU A 21 -3.74 8.24 12.01
N LEU A 22 -3.17 8.08 10.81
CA LEU A 22 -1.79 7.64 10.64
C LEU A 22 -0.81 8.77 10.96
N ASP A 23 0.14 8.52 11.87
CA ASP A 23 1.20 9.47 12.16
C ASP A 23 2.17 9.60 10.98
N ASN A 24 2.77 10.79 10.82
CA ASN A 24 3.79 10.96 9.78
C ASN A 24 5.00 10.07 10.09
N GLY A 25 5.34 9.18 9.15
CA GLY A 25 6.44 8.23 9.31
C GLY A 25 6.01 6.89 9.91
N GLU A 26 4.77 6.74 10.37
CA GLU A 26 4.25 5.46 10.86
C GLU A 26 4.22 4.42 9.73
N PRO A 27 4.74 3.20 9.92
CA PRO A 27 4.68 2.17 8.90
C PRO A 27 3.25 1.77 8.53
N LEU A 28 2.95 1.78 7.25
CA LEU A 28 1.65 1.38 6.71
C LEU A 28 1.75 0.02 6.02
N CYS A 29 0.77 -0.85 6.24
CA CYS A 29 0.67 -2.12 5.54
C CYS A 29 -0.73 -2.33 4.95
N PHE A 30 -0.82 -2.52 3.64
CA PHE A 30 -2.02 -3.01 2.97
C PHE A 30 -1.92 -4.52 2.83
N SER A 31 -2.74 -5.26 3.57
CA SER A 31 -2.82 -6.73 3.50
C SER A 31 -4.16 -7.15 2.91
N ALA A 32 -4.15 -7.79 1.74
CA ALA A 32 -5.35 -8.12 0.99
C ALA A 32 -5.09 -9.24 -0.05
N HIS A 33 -6.12 -9.78 -0.68
CA HIS A 33 -5.96 -10.48 -1.96
C HIS A 33 -5.53 -9.48 -3.03
N GLY A 34 -4.79 -9.92 -4.05
CA GLY A 34 -4.43 -8.98 -5.09
C GLY A 34 -3.78 -9.56 -6.33
N ASN A 35 -3.68 -8.70 -7.34
CA ASN A 35 -2.99 -8.94 -8.59
C ASN A 35 -2.19 -7.68 -8.99
N ASN A 36 -1.68 -7.64 -10.22
CA ASN A 36 -0.92 -6.50 -10.73
C ASN A 36 -1.66 -5.15 -10.71
N LYS A 37 -3.00 -5.16 -10.70
CA LYS A 37 -3.83 -3.97 -10.86
C LYS A 37 -4.62 -3.60 -9.62
N MET A 38 -5.04 -4.59 -8.83
CA MET A 38 -5.99 -4.39 -7.75
C MET A 38 -5.58 -5.16 -6.49
N ILE A 39 -5.91 -4.59 -5.33
CA ILE A 39 -5.89 -5.27 -4.04
C ILE A 39 -7.28 -5.19 -3.40
N GLY A 40 -7.68 -6.21 -2.66
CA GLY A 40 -9.02 -6.24 -2.09
C GLY A 40 -9.41 -7.55 -1.43
N ASP A 41 -10.71 -7.71 -1.31
CA ASP A 41 -11.39 -8.94 -0.91
C ASP A 41 -12.49 -9.25 -1.94
N ASP A 42 -13.31 -10.27 -1.69
CA ASP A 42 -14.36 -10.73 -2.62
C ASP A 42 -15.41 -9.65 -2.93
N HIS A 43 -15.65 -8.71 -2.00
CA HIS A 43 -16.73 -7.70 -2.09
C HIS A 43 -16.26 -6.27 -2.33
N TRP A 44 -14.95 -6.03 -2.29
CA TRP A 44 -14.37 -4.71 -2.48
C TRP A 44 -12.95 -4.80 -3.03
N GLN A 45 -12.62 -3.94 -3.97
CA GLN A 45 -11.30 -3.91 -4.60
C GLN A 45 -10.88 -2.45 -4.84
N TRP A 46 -9.58 -2.20 -4.76
CA TRP A 46 -8.97 -0.92 -5.07
C TRP A 46 -7.87 -1.09 -6.08
N THR A 47 -7.90 -0.26 -7.10
CA THR A 47 -6.76 -0.07 -7.98
C THR A 47 -5.63 0.65 -7.26
N TYR A 48 -4.41 0.63 -7.81
CA TYR A 48 -3.33 1.47 -7.26
C TYR A 48 -3.66 2.96 -7.41
N GLU A 49 -4.49 3.37 -8.37
CA GLU A 49 -5.03 4.73 -8.44
C GLU A 49 -5.98 5.06 -7.27
N ASP A 50 -6.87 4.14 -6.89
CA ASP A 50 -7.76 4.32 -5.74
C ASP A 50 -6.97 4.49 -4.45
N ILE A 51 -5.97 3.62 -4.22
CA ILE A 51 -5.09 3.70 -3.05
C ILE A 51 -4.30 5.01 -3.04
N THR A 52 -3.76 5.43 -4.19
CA THR A 52 -3.04 6.73 -4.29
C THR A 52 -3.96 7.89 -3.92
N ARG A 53 -5.20 7.89 -4.40
CA ARG A 53 -6.19 8.92 -4.06
C ARG A 53 -6.48 8.93 -2.56
N LEU A 54 -6.76 7.77 -1.96
CA LEU A 54 -7.02 7.64 -0.53
C LEU A 54 -5.83 8.14 0.31
N LEU A 55 -4.61 7.74 -0.03
CA LEU A 55 -3.40 8.24 0.63
C LEU A 55 -3.29 9.76 0.50
N THR A 56 -3.47 10.29 -0.70
CA THR A 56 -3.36 11.72 -0.96
C THR A 56 -4.39 12.55 -0.18
N GLU A 57 -5.63 12.08 -0.12
CA GLU A 57 -6.74 12.78 0.52
C GLU A 57 -6.66 12.73 2.06
N HIS A 58 -6.05 11.68 2.62
CA HIS A 58 -6.11 11.39 4.05
C HIS A 58 -4.77 11.43 4.79
N THR A 59 -3.64 11.37 4.10
CA THR A 59 -2.29 11.38 4.73
C THR A 59 -1.48 12.57 4.23
N ASN A 60 -1.72 13.76 4.80
CA ASN A 60 -1.04 14.98 4.38
C ASN A 60 0.47 14.91 4.72
N GLY A 61 1.33 14.86 3.69
CA GLY A 61 2.79 14.88 3.87
C GLY A 61 3.38 13.60 4.47
N TYR A 62 2.67 12.46 4.38
CA TYR A 62 3.14 11.17 4.86
C TYR A 62 4.46 10.75 4.21
N SER A 63 5.42 10.33 5.03
CA SER A 63 6.77 9.94 4.61
C SER A 63 7.21 8.56 5.12
N GLY A 64 6.27 7.78 5.69
CA GLY A 64 6.54 6.46 6.24
C GLY A 64 6.66 5.37 5.16
N PRO A 65 7.20 4.18 5.53
CA PRO A 65 7.26 3.05 4.61
C PRO A 65 5.88 2.42 4.40
N ILE A 66 5.59 2.01 3.15
CA ILE A 66 4.34 1.33 2.78
C ILE A 66 4.65 -0.09 2.34
N LEU A 67 4.11 -1.09 3.03
CA LEU A 67 4.16 -2.50 2.62
C LEU A 67 2.87 -2.91 1.90
N ILE A 68 3.00 -3.49 0.71
CA ILE A 68 1.93 -4.18 -0.01
C ILE A 68 2.08 -5.69 0.23
N HIS A 69 1.28 -6.20 1.14
CA HIS A 69 1.15 -7.63 1.45
C HIS A 69 -0.06 -8.21 0.70
N ALA A 70 0.05 -8.27 -0.63
CA ALA A 70 -0.97 -8.86 -1.48
C ALA A 70 -0.74 -10.37 -1.61
N CYS A 71 -1.68 -11.20 -1.17
CA CYS A 71 -1.57 -12.63 -1.41
C CYS A 71 -1.90 -12.93 -2.89
N ALA A 72 -0.93 -13.53 -3.57
CA ALA A 72 -0.97 -13.79 -5.00
C ALA A 72 -0.22 -15.09 -5.31
N THR A 73 -0.75 -15.86 -6.27
CA THR A 73 -0.11 -17.08 -6.78
C THR A 73 1.03 -16.78 -7.76
N GLU A 74 1.11 -15.54 -8.24
CA GLU A 74 2.14 -15.02 -9.14
C GLU A 74 2.76 -13.74 -8.56
N ILE A 75 3.88 -13.29 -9.15
CA ILE A 75 4.52 -12.03 -8.76
C ILE A 75 3.62 -10.87 -9.20
N VAL A 76 3.32 -9.96 -8.27
CA VAL A 76 2.45 -8.81 -8.49
C VAL A 76 3.21 -7.50 -8.36
N ASN A 77 3.19 -6.69 -9.42
CA ASN A 77 3.88 -5.39 -9.49
C ASN A 77 3.03 -4.21 -8.98
N PHE A 78 1.99 -4.49 -8.18
CA PHE A 78 1.11 -3.46 -7.63
C PHE A 78 1.88 -2.39 -6.85
N SER A 79 2.86 -2.80 -6.03
CA SER A 79 3.72 -1.88 -5.26
C SER A 79 4.52 -0.93 -6.15
N ALA A 80 5.05 -1.42 -7.26
CA ALA A 80 5.78 -0.61 -8.23
C ALA A 80 4.85 0.39 -8.94
N HIS A 81 3.66 -0.05 -9.37
CA HIS A 81 2.66 0.84 -9.96
C HIS A 81 2.18 1.93 -8.98
N LEU A 82 1.97 1.57 -7.72
CA LEU A 82 1.61 2.50 -6.65
C LEU A 82 2.72 3.54 -6.44
N ALA A 83 3.98 3.14 -6.30
CA ALA A 83 5.10 4.07 -6.12
C ALA A 83 5.21 5.06 -7.28
N VAL A 84 5.10 4.59 -8.53
CA VAL A 84 5.09 5.46 -9.73
C VAL A 84 3.93 6.45 -9.70
N LYS A 85 2.76 6.04 -9.18
CA LYS A 85 1.60 6.92 -9.08
C LYS A 85 1.79 7.97 -7.97
N LEU A 86 2.36 7.60 -6.83
CA LEU A 86 2.70 8.52 -5.74
C LEU A 86 3.74 9.56 -6.16
N GLU A 87 4.77 9.18 -6.93
CA GLU A 87 5.76 10.13 -7.49
C GLU A 87 5.08 11.21 -8.35
N LYS A 88 4.05 10.87 -9.12
CA LYS A 88 3.29 11.86 -9.90
C LYS A 88 2.46 12.81 -9.03
N GLU A 89 1.99 12.34 -7.87
CA GLU A 89 1.29 13.21 -6.92
C GLU A 89 2.27 14.11 -6.13
N LEU A 90 3.50 13.65 -5.90
CA LEU A 90 4.57 14.46 -5.32
C LEU A 90 4.86 15.70 -6.17
N GLU A 91 4.96 15.56 -7.50
CA GLU A 91 5.13 16.68 -8.44
C GLU A 91 4.00 17.73 -8.33
N ARG A 92 2.81 17.34 -7.88
CA ARG A 92 1.63 18.20 -7.80
C ARG A 92 1.46 18.85 -6.42
N MET A 93 1.80 18.15 -5.34
CA MET A 93 1.39 18.53 -3.98
C MET A 93 2.50 18.44 -2.92
N LEU A 94 3.74 18.10 -3.29
CA LEU A 94 4.86 17.86 -2.36
C LEU A 94 4.62 16.74 -1.32
N ALA A 95 3.59 15.90 -1.52
CA ALA A 95 3.26 14.78 -0.65
C ALA A 95 4.15 13.54 -0.98
N PHE A 96 4.41 12.68 0.02
CA PHE A 96 5.13 11.40 -0.15
C PHE A 96 6.63 11.45 -0.44
N ARG A 97 7.28 12.62 -0.35
CA ARG A 97 8.73 12.72 -0.53
C ARG A 97 9.46 11.83 0.50
N GLY A 98 10.26 10.89 0.01
CA GLY A 98 11.02 9.95 0.86
C GLY A 98 10.25 8.69 1.25
N THR A 99 8.98 8.56 0.88
CA THR A 99 8.19 7.33 1.09
C THR A 99 8.75 6.20 0.22
N CYS A 100 8.94 5.02 0.80
CA CYS A 100 9.29 3.82 0.06
C CYS A 100 8.13 2.82 0.09
N VAL A 101 7.77 2.30 -1.08
CA VAL A 101 6.76 1.25 -1.23
C VAL A 101 7.46 -0.09 -1.46
N TYR A 102 7.09 -1.07 -0.65
CA TYR A 102 7.62 -2.43 -0.67
C TYR A 102 6.53 -3.39 -1.14
N GLY A 103 6.90 -4.34 -1.99
CA GLY A 103 6.04 -5.47 -2.34
C GLY A 103 6.88 -6.72 -2.56
N TYR A 104 6.26 -7.89 -2.48
CA TYR A 104 7.00 -9.14 -2.60
C TYR A 104 7.35 -9.46 -4.06
N ASN A 105 8.58 -9.95 -4.28
CA ASN A 105 9.09 -10.39 -5.58
C ASN A 105 8.83 -11.90 -5.85
N ARG A 106 7.94 -12.51 -5.06
CA ARG A 106 7.56 -13.92 -5.11
C ARG A 106 6.08 -14.07 -4.75
N SER A 107 5.52 -15.26 -4.94
CA SER A 107 4.20 -15.58 -4.40
C SER A 107 4.22 -15.56 -2.86
N VAL A 108 3.12 -15.08 -2.29
CA VAL A 108 2.96 -14.87 -0.85
C VAL A 108 1.66 -15.52 -0.39
N PRO A 109 1.74 -16.59 0.41
CA PRO A 109 0.58 -17.14 1.12
C PRO A 109 -0.04 -16.10 2.07
N ILE A 110 -1.36 -16.19 2.28
CA ILE A 110 -2.11 -15.27 3.14
C ILE A 110 -1.64 -15.28 4.60
N ASP A 111 -1.07 -16.40 5.06
CA ASP A 111 -0.56 -16.64 6.41
C ASP A 111 0.93 -16.25 6.57
N THR A 112 1.53 -15.64 5.54
CA THR A 112 2.89 -15.12 5.63
C THR A 112 2.99 -14.07 6.73
N ARG A 113 3.99 -14.22 7.60
CA ARG A 113 4.21 -13.25 8.68
C ARG A 113 4.66 -11.90 8.11
N PHE A 114 4.14 -10.83 8.68
CA PHE A 114 4.61 -9.49 8.35
C PHE A 114 6.08 -9.33 8.76
N PRO A 115 6.94 -8.82 7.85
CA PRO A 115 8.29 -8.43 8.20
C PRO A 115 8.27 -7.27 9.18
N ARG A 116 9.35 -7.11 9.94
CA ARG A 116 9.48 -5.95 10.83
C ARG A 116 9.64 -4.66 9.99
N PRO A 117 8.91 -3.58 10.30
CA PRO A 117 9.00 -2.33 9.56
C PRO A 117 10.40 -1.73 9.47
N ASP A 118 11.20 -1.85 10.53
CA ASP A 118 12.58 -1.34 10.60
C ASP A 118 13.58 -2.19 9.79
N LEU A 119 13.15 -3.31 9.23
CA LEU A 119 13.98 -4.25 8.49
C LEU A 119 13.47 -4.49 7.05
N LEU A 120 12.55 -3.66 6.54
CA LEU A 120 11.97 -3.84 5.19
C LEU A 120 13.05 -3.82 4.10
N ASP A 121 14.00 -2.88 4.14
CA ASP A 121 15.12 -2.78 3.19
C ASP A 121 16.09 -3.98 3.21
N ARG A 122 16.00 -4.82 4.25
CA ARG A 122 16.86 -6.00 4.42
C ARG A 122 16.15 -7.30 4.07
N GLN A 123 14.87 -7.25 3.71
CA GLN A 123 14.12 -8.44 3.29
C GLN A 123 14.46 -8.78 1.84
N VAL A 124 15.07 -9.94 1.63
CA VAL A 124 15.51 -10.41 0.30
C VAL A 124 14.35 -10.70 -0.66
N ASP A 125 13.17 -10.93 -0.10
CA ASP A 125 11.94 -11.22 -0.84
C ASP A 125 11.07 -9.98 -1.09
N LEU A 126 11.51 -8.80 -0.66
CA LEU A 126 10.87 -7.53 -0.99
C LEU A 126 11.61 -6.83 -2.12
N GLN A 127 10.82 -6.27 -3.04
CA GLN A 127 11.23 -5.25 -3.97
C GLN A 127 10.79 -3.89 -3.42
N VAL A 128 11.71 -2.92 -3.44
CA VAL A 128 11.47 -1.55 -2.97
C VAL A 128 11.39 -0.59 -4.15
N THR A 129 10.51 0.40 -4.06
CA THR A 129 10.50 1.56 -4.96
C THR A 129 10.23 2.80 -4.12
N CYS A 130 11.19 3.73 -4.09
CA CYS A 130 11.09 4.95 -3.29
C CYS A 130 10.67 6.14 -4.15
N VAL A 131 9.91 7.03 -3.51
CA VAL A 131 9.47 8.30 -4.06
C VAL A 131 10.57 9.33 -3.79
N THR A 132 11.29 9.78 -4.83
CA THR A 132 12.63 10.40 -4.68
C THR A 132 12.77 11.86 -5.10
N ARG A 133 11.78 12.46 -5.77
CA ARG A 133 11.91 13.83 -6.29
C ARG A 133 11.09 14.86 -5.52
#